data_AF-A0A2Z6M091-F1
#
_entry.id   AF-A0A2Z6M091-F1
#
_cell.length_a   1.000
_cell.length_b   1.000
_cell.length_c   1.000
_cell.angle_alpha   90.00
_cell.angle_beta   90.00
_cell.angle_gamma   90.00
#
_symmetry.space_group_name_H-M   'P 1'
#
loop_
_entity.id
_entity.type
_entity.pdbx_description
1 polymer ?
#
loop_
_entity_poly.entity_id
_entity_poly.type
_entity_poly.pdbx_seq_one_letter_code
_entity_poly.pdbx_strand_id
1 'polypeptide(L)'
;MLLSEKQQIGDDFSCNFLNILHNNGSSASKLDVAVSIMEENFGHPYKIHRGRNIYFIPGILFSQWSNSAYRSFDGFFTITLEKGDEIITVATIRIHENHMAEMPYIATRDDHKNQGMCRRLFHVIESALSYLNVEVLVIPSINELVNTWVKSFQFEPMDEATQILIKERVVPFNINDVTMLQRKIPKHALSSENLNFIEVFNNIKNQKVIEGKQVVHKITAKNRRGGSSSRRRGRPRKG
;
A
#
# COMPACT_ATOMS: atom_id res chain seq x y z
N MET A 1 17.47 5.51 -11.88
CA MET A 1 16.49 4.81 -12.74
C MET A 1 15.10 5.17 -12.26
N LEU A 2 14.25 5.66 -13.15
CA LEU A 2 13.04 6.41 -12.79
C LEU A 2 11.88 5.47 -12.48
N LEU A 3 11.16 5.82 -11.42
CA LEU A 3 9.84 5.30 -11.14
C LEU A 3 8.92 5.48 -12.35
N SER A 4 8.04 4.50 -12.62
CA SER A 4 7.19 4.32 -13.82
C SER A 4 7.75 3.48 -14.98
N GLU A 5 8.93 2.86 -14.88
CA GLU A 5 9.42 1.97 -15.93
C GLU A 5 8.71 0.60 -15.87
N LYS A 6 8.08 0.21 -16.99
CA LYS A 6 7.53 -1.14 -17.19
C LYS A 6 8.69 -2.13 -17.17
N GLN A 7 8.65 -3.08 -16.26
CA GLN A 7 9.65 -4.14 -16.19
C GLN A 7 9.12 -5.43 -16.79
N GLN A 8 9.77 -5.92 -17.84
CA GLN A 8 9.40 -7.19 -18.47
C GLN A 8 9.62 -8.36 -17.51
N ILE A 9 8.66 -9.27 -17.44
CA ILE A 9 8.71 -10.50 -16.64
C ILE A 9 8.53 -11.77 -17.49
N GLY A 10 8.79 -11.65 -18.80
CA GLY A 10 8.63 -12.72 -19.78
C GLY A 10 7.21 -12.85 -20.33
N ASP A 11 7.07 -13.63 -21.41
CA ASP A 11 5.80 -13.94 -22.11
C ASP A 11 4.95 -12.70 -22.48
N ASP A 12 5.59 -11.61 -22.89
CA ASP A 12 4.97 -10.29 -23.19
C ASP A 12 4.30 -9.59 -21.99
N PHE A 13 4.54 -10.08 -20.77
CA PHE A 13 4.07 -9.44 -19.56
C PHE A 13 5.10 -8.48 -18.98
N SER A 14 4.61 -7.41 -18.40
CA SER A 14 5.42 -6.47 -17.64
C SER A 14 4.75 -6.09 -16.32
N CYS A 15 5.56 -5.73 -15.33
CA CYS A 15 5.08 -5.17 -14.08
C CYS A 15 5.48 -3.70 -13.96
N ASN A 16 4.60 -2.90 -13.36
CA ASN A 16 4.86 -1.49 -13.12
C ASN A 16 4.49 -1.12 -11.68
N PHE A 17 5.35 -0.35 -11.03
CA PHE A 17 5.20 0.12 -9.66
C PHE A 17 4.82 1.59 -9.68
N LEU A 18 3.54 1.84 -9.46
CA LEU A 18 2.94 3.17 -9.47
C LEU A 18 3.01 3.79 -8.07
N ASN A 19 3.46 5.04 -8.02
CA ASN A 19 3.40 5.88 -6.83
C ASN A 19 2.98 7.30 -7.25
N ILE A 20 1.99 7.88 -6.55
CA ILE A 20 1.44 9.22 -6.81
C ILE A 20 2.51 10.32 -6.71
N LEU A 21 3.60 10.08 -5.98
CA LEU A 21 4.70 11.04 -5.89
C LEU A 21 5.42 11.27 -7.24
N HIS A 22 5.26 10.35 -8.20
CA HIS A 22 5.80 10.47 -9.57
C HIS A 22 4.67 10.62 -10.59
N ASN A 23 3.75 11.54 -10.33
CA ASN A 23 2.61 11.77 -11.21
C ASN A 23 3.01 12.51 -12.50
N ASN A 24 3.62 11.77 -13.43
CA ASN A 24 3.76 12.19 -14.82
C ASN A 24 2.45 11.75 -15.48
N GLY A 25 1.63 12.61 -16.09
CA GLY A 25 0.20 12.33 -16.43
C GLY A 25 -0.21 10.94 -16.96
N SER A 26 0.71 10.15 -17.52
CA SER A 26 0.56 8.71 -17.80
C SER A 26 0.33 7.80 -16.58
N SER A 27 0.83 8.13 -15.38
CA SER A 27 0.59 7.35 -14.17
C SER A 27 -0.80 7.60 -13.58
N ALA A 28 -1.33 8.82 -13.74
CA ALA A 28 -2.70 9.14 -13.32
C ALA A 28 -3.71 8.28 -14.08
N SER A 29 -3.58 8.18 -15.41
CA SER A 29 -4.49 7.37 -16.22
C SER A 29 -4.42 5.88 -15.87
N LYS A 30 -3.23 5.35 -15.54
CA LYS A 30 -3.09 3.97 -15.06
C LYS A 30 -3.72 3.74 -13.69
N LEU A 31 -3.63 4.70 -12.78
CA LEU A 31 -4.29 4.63 -11.48
C LEU A 31 -5.82 4.66 -11.63
N ASP A 32 -6.35 5.45 -12.55
CA ASP A 32 -7.79 5.47 -12.84
C ASP A 32 -8.28 4.11 -13.34
N VAL A 33 -7.56 3.49 -14.29
CA VAL A 33 -7.85 2.13 -14.74
C VAL A 33 -7.74 1.12 -13.59
N ALA A 34 -6.73 1.28 -12.74
CA ALA A 34 -6.55 0.42 -11.58
C ALA A 34 -7.69 0.57 -10.54
N VAL A 35 -8.26 1.77 -10.37
CA VAL A 35 -9.46 1.99 -9.55
C VAL A 35 -10.63 1.22 -10.14
N SER A 36 -10.90 1.34 -11.44
CA SER A 36 -12.01 0.61 -12.09
C SER A 36 -11.89 -0.90 -11.89
N ILE A 37 -10.71 -1.50 -12.14
CA ILE A 37 -10.50 -2.94 -11.96
C ILE A 37 -10.76 -3.37 -10.51
N MET A 38 -10.33 -2.56 -9.54
CA MET A 38 -10.53 -2.85 -8.12
C MET A 38 -12.01 -2.71 -7.73
N GLU A 39 -12.70 -1.67 -8.20
CA GLU A 39 -14.11 -1.44 -7.88
C GLU A 39 -15.04 -2.50 -8.51
N GLU A 40 -14.71 -2.99 -9.71
CA GLU A 40 -15.40 -4.12 -10.33
C GLU A 40 -15.29 -5.41 -9.50
N ASN A 41 -14.13 -5.64 -8.87
CA ASN A 41 -13.88 -6.87 -8.10
C ASN A 41 -14.31 -6.79 -6.63
N PHE A 42 -14.27 -5.60 -6.03
CA PHE A 42 -14.48 -5.40 -4.59
C PHE A 42 -15.66 -4.48 -4.26
N GLY A 43 -16.35 -3.96 -5.27
CA GLY A 43 -17.36 -2.91 -5.10
C GLY A 43 -16.73 -1.61 -4.63
N HIS A 44 -17.52 -0.80 -3.91
CA HIS A 44 -17.09 0.53 -3.45
C HIS A 44 -17.01 0.57 -1.93
N PRO A 45 -16.07 -0.15 -1.28
CA PRO A 45 -15.99 -0.21 0.17
C PRO A 45 -15.71 1.19 0.74
N TYR A 46 -16.57 1.59 1.67
CA TYR A 46 -16.46 2.87 2.35
C TYR A 46 -16.76 2.72 3.83
N LYS A 47 -16.26 3.67 4.63
CA LYS A 47 -16.70 3.86 6.01
C LYS A 47 -17.21 5.28 6.21
N ILE A 48 -18.19 5.43 7.08
CA ILE A 48 -18.69 6.75 7.48
C ILE A 48 -17.87 7.21 8.69
N HIS A 49 -17.23 8.38 8.56
CA HIS A 49 -16.54 9.02 9.67
C HIS A 49 -16.86 10.51 9.67
N ARG A 50 -17.37 11.02 10.80
CA ARG A 50 -17.78 12.43 10.96
C ARG A 50 -18.71 12.91 9.82
N GLY A 51 -19.68 12.08 9.43
CA GLY A 51 -20.66 12.40 8.40
C GLY A 51 -20.12 12.42 6.96
N ARG A 52 -18.92 11.86 6.71
CA ARG A 52 -18.35 11.74 5.36
C ARG A 52 -18.02 10.29 5.03
N ASN A 53 -18.24 9.92 3.77
CA ASN A 53 -17.79 8.65 3.22
C ASN A 53 -16.28 8.72 2.96
N ILE A 54 -15.55 7.76 3.50
CA ILE A 54 -14.14 7.53 3.20
C ILE A 54 -14.08 6.26 2.37
N TYR A 55 -13.83 6.40 1.08
CA TYR A 55 -13.69 5.29 0.13
C TYR A 55 -12.29 4.68 0.23
N PHE A 56 -12.22 3.36 0.35
CA PHE A 56 -10.96 2.66 0.64
C PHE A 56 -10.11 2.54 -0.61
N ILE A 57 -10.69 2.06 -1.72
CA ILE A 57 -9.98 1.81 -2.97
C ILE A 57 -9.27 3.07 -3.50
N PRO A 58 -9.97 4.17 -3.84
CA PRO A 58 -9.29 5.38 -4.29
C PRO A 58 -8.38 5.97 -3.20
N GLY A 59 -8.77 5.86 -1.93
CA GLY A 59 -7.92 6.30 -0.82
C GLY A 59 -6.55 5.61 -0.80
N ILE A 60 -6.53 4.29 -0.98
CA ILE A 60 -5.34 3.43 -0.97
C ILE A 60 -4.53 3.58 -2.26
N LEU A 61 -5.17 3.51 -3.43
CA LEU A 61 -4.47 3.64 -4.71
C LEU A 61 -3.83 5.01 -4.88
N PHE A 62 -4.47 6.07 -4.36
CA PHE A 62 -3.91 7.42 -4.36
C PHE A 62 -3.10 7.75 -3.08
N SER A 63 -2.75 6.73 -2.28
CA SER A 63 -1.97 6.82 -1.04
C SER A 63 -2.33 8.07 -0.20
N GLN A 64 -3.63 8.34 -0.06
CA GLN A 64 -4.13 9.61 0.44
C GLN A 64 -3.78 9.76 1.92
N TRP A 65 -2.86 10.69 2.21
CA TRP A 65 -2.52 11.03 3.57
C TRP A 65 -3.66 11.79 4.25
N SER A 66 -3.80 11.60 5.57
CA SER A 66 -4.70 12.42 6.37
C SER A 66 -4.17 12.65 7.79
N ASN A 67 -4.57 13.78 8.38
CA ASN A 67 -4.27 14.16 9.78
C ASN A 67 -4.95 13.29 10.87
N SER A 68 -5.59 12.17 10.50
CA SER A 68 -6.18 11.24 11.45
C SER A 68 -5.55 9.87 11.23
N ALA A 69 -5.00 9.27 12.30
CA ALA A 69 -4.45 7.91 12.26
C ALA A 69 -5.45 6.89 11.69
N TYR A 70 -6.75 7.16 11.86
CA TYR A 70 -7.84 6.33 11.34
C TYR A 70 -8.15 6.51 9.85
N ARG A 71 -7.45 7.41 9.13
CA ARG A 71 -7.74 7.79 7.74
C ARG A 71 -6.47 7.91 6.88
N SER A 72 -5.29 7.60 7.42
CA SER A 72 -4.07 7.67 6.63
C SER A 72 -3.91 6.39 5.80
N PHE A 73 -4.24 6.50 4.52
CA PHE A 73 -3.85 5.53 3.49
C PHE A 73 -2.48 5.92 2.91
N ASP A 74 -1.67 6.67 3.65
CA ASP A 74 -0.30 6.91 3.23
C ASP A 74 0.49 5.61 3.26
N GLY A 75 1.55 5.57 2.45
CA GLY A 75 2.48 4.46 2.49
C GLY A 75 2.24 3.42 1.39
N PHE A 76 1.10 3.43 0.71
CA PHE A 76 0.78 2.43 -0.31
C PHE A 76 1.50 2.64 -1.64
N PHE A 77 1.77 1.52 -2.31
CA PHE A 77 2.20 1.42 -3.69
C PHE A 77 1.21 0.57 -4.45
N THR A 78 0.97 0.93 -5.71
CA THR A 78 0.12 0.15 -6.61
C THR A 78 1.02 -0.58 -7.60
N ILE A 79 0.79 -1.88 -7.79
CA ILE A 79 1.56 -2.72 -8.69
C ILE A 79 0.62 -3.23 -9.76
N THR A 80 0.95 -3.00 -11.02
CA THR A 80 0.16 -3.50 -12.16
C THR A 80 0.93 -4.61 -12.87
N LEU A 81 0.22 -5.65 -13.26
CA LEU A 81 0.63 -6.63 -14.27
C LEU A 81 -0.02 -6.21 -15.59
N GLU A 82 0.80 -5.97 -16.61
CA GLU A 82 0.38 -5.48 -17.92
C GLU A 82 0.80 -6.47 -19.01
N LYS A 83 -0.03 -6.64 -20.05
CA LYS A 83 0.36 -7.31 -21.31
C LYS A 83 0.24 -6.29 -22.43
N GLY A 84 1.35 -5.94 -23.06
CA GLY A 84 1.39 -4.76 -23.92
C GLY A 84 1.01 -3.50 -23.13
N ASP A 85 -0.10 -2.84 -23.51
CA ASP A 85 -0.65 -1.64 -22.85
C ASP A 85 -1.89 -1.90 -21.99
N GLU A 86 -2.34 -3.14 -21.90
CA GLU A 86 -3.50 -3.53 -21.09
C GLU A 86 -3.07 -3.86 -19.66
N ILE A 87 -3.70 -3.23 -18.67
CA ILE A 87 -3.58 -3.62 -17.25
C ILE A 87 -4.48 -4.82 -16.99
N ILE A 88 -3.91 -5.93 -16.55
CA ILE A 88 -4.59 -7.21 -16.33
C ILE A 88 -4.86 -7.47 -14.85
N THR A 89 -3.84 -7.30 -14.00
CA THR A 89 -3.95 -7.52 -12.54
C THR A 89 -3.36 -6.34 -11.80
N VAL A 90 -3.98 -5.96 -10.71
CA VAL A 90 -3.55 -4.83 -9.87
C VAL A 90 -3.45 -5.31 -8.43
N ALA A 91 -2.40 -4.90 -7.71
CA ALA A 91 -2.26 -5.10 -6.28
C ALA A 91 -1.89 -3.79 -5.57
N THR A 92 -2.22 -3.69 -4.29
CA THR A 92 -1.83 -2.56 -3.43
C THR A 92 -1.02 -3.07 -2.26
N ILE A 93 0.12 -2.45 -1.94
CA ILE A 93 1.02 -2.90 -0.87
C ILE A 93 1.51 -1.74 -0.04
N ARG A 94 1.55 -1.92 1.28
CA ARG A 94 2.25 -1.02 2.20
C ARG A 94 3.24 -1.80 3.05
N ILE A 95 4.46 -1.28 3.15
CA ILE A 95 5.54 -1.87 3.95
C ILE A 95 5.69 -1.05 5.23
N HIS A 96 5.70 -1.73 6.36
CA HIS A 96 5.86 -1.17 7.70
C HIS A 96 7.31 -1.32 8.19
N GLU A 97 7.69 -0.55 9.21
CA GLU A 97 9.06 -0.53 9.75
C GLU A 97 9.49 -1.87 10.38
N ASN A 98 8.54 -2.65 10.91
CA ASN A 98 8.81 -3.91 11.64
C ASN A 98 8.93 -5.14 10.73
N HIS A 99 9.51 -4.99 9.53
CA HIS A 99 9.63 -6.08 8.55
C HIS A 99 8.28 -6.76 8.21
N MET A 100 7.18 -6.04 8.31
CA MET A 100 5.84 -6.50 7.98
C MET A 100 5.34 -5.71 6.77
N ALA A 101 4.63 -6.34 5.86
CA ALA A 101 3.88 -5.66 4.82
C ALA A 101 2.41 -6.08 4.86
N GLU A 102 1.53 -5.20 4.39
CA GLU A 102 0.13 -5.53 4.12
C GLU A 102 -0.17 -5.41 2.63
N MET A 103 -1.02 -6.30 2.12
CA MET A 103 -1.59 -6.23 0.78
C MET A 103 -3.11 -6.33 0.87
N PRO A 104 -3.83 -5.20 1.01
CA PRO A 104 -5.27 -5.22 1.23
C PRO A 104 -6.07 -5.64 -0.01
N TYR A 105 -5.55 -5.37 -1.21
CA TYR A 105 -6.24 -5.70 -2.45
C TYR A 105 -5.30 -6.29 -3.49
N ILE A 106 -5.81 -7.32 -4.19
CA ILE A 106 -5.30 -7.82 -5.45
C ILE A 106 -6.48 -8.25 -6.33
N ALA A 107 -6.57 -7.71 -7.54
CA ALA A 107 -7.66 -7.99 -8.48
C ALA A 107 -7.13 -8.31 -9.86
N THR A 108 -7.72 -9.31 -10.52
CA THR A 108 -7.51 -9.62 -11.93
C THR A 108 -8.82 -9.31 -12.68
N ARG A 109 -8.73 -8.69 -13.85
CA ARG A 109 -9.88 -8.47 -14.72
C ARG A 109 -10.60 -9.78 -15.06
N ASP A 110 -11.92 -9.72 -15.22
CA ASP A 110 -12.78 -10.90 -15.37
C ASP A 110 -12.40 -11.79 -16.56
N ASP A 111 -12.07 -11.19 -17.69
CA ASP A 111 -11.61 -11.85 -18.92
C ASP A 111 -10.26 -12.55 -18.79
N HIS A 112 -9.49 -12.25 -17.74
CA HIS A 112 -8.19 -12.86 -17.43
C HIS A 112 -8.20 -13.71 -16.15
N LYS A 113 -9.37 -13.92 -15.51
CA LYS A 113 -9.50 -14.78 -14.33
C LYS A 113 -9.20 -16.24 -14.67
N ASN A 114 -8.73 -16.98 -13.67
CA ASN A 114 -8.36 -18.41 -13.77
C ASN A 114 -7.22 -18.74 -14.75
N GLN A 115 -6.50 -17.74 -15.27
CA GLN A 115 -5.34 -17.93 -16.16
C GLN A 115 -3.99 -17.83 -15.42
N GLY A 116 -4.01 -17.79 -14.08
CA GLY A 116 -2.79 -17.71 -13.26
C GLY A 116 -2.20 -16.30 -13.09
N MET A 117 -2.88 -15.25 -13.56
CA MET A 117 -2.38 -13.86 -13.53
C MET A 117 -2.16 -13.33 -12.11
N CYS A 118 -3.10 -13.59 -11.19
CA CYS A 118 -2.93 -13.26 -9.77
C CYS A 118 -1.66 -13.93 -9.18
N ARG A 119 -1.44 -15.21 -9.48
CA ARG A 119 -0.23 -15.93 -9.02
C ARG A 119 1.05 -15.35 -9.62
N ARG A 120 1.03 -14.97 -10.90
CA ARG A 120 2.16 -14.34 -11.59
C ARG A 120 2.54 -13.01 -10.90
N LEU A 121 1.57 -12.13 -10.67
CA LEU A 121 1.83 -10.86 -9.97
C LEU A 121 2.29 -11.10 -8.52
N PHE A 122 1.67 -12.05 -7.81
CA PHE A 122 2.04 -12.38 -6.44
C PHE A 122 3.49 -12.87 -6.31
N HIS A 123 4.01 -13.63 -7.28
CA HIS A 123 5.41 -14.06 -7.28
C HIS A 123 6.40 -12.89 -7.38
N VAL A 124 6.08 -11.89 -8.21
CA VAL A 124 6.87 -10.64 -8.31
C VAL A 124 6.85 -9.89 -6.98
N ILE A 125 5.67 -9.79 -6.36
CA ILE A 125 5.49 -9.18 -5.04
C ILE A 125 6.33 -9.89 -3.97
N GLU A 126 6.23 -11.21 -3.90
CA GLU A 126 6.98 -12.03 -2.93
C GLU A 126 8.48 -11.84 -3.06
N SER A 127 9.01 -11.86 -4.29
CA SER A 127 10.44 -11.65 -4.57
C SER A 127 10.90 -10.27 -4.10
N ALA A 128 10.11 -9.23 -4.36
CA ALA A 128 10.41 -7.88 -3.91
C ALA A 128 10.38 -7.75 -2.37
N LEU A 129 9.37 -8.33 -1.72
CA LEU A 129 9.25 -8.33 -0.25
C LEU A 129 10.42 -9.08 0.40
N SER A 130 10.81 -10.23 -0.13
CA SER A 130 11.97 -11.00 0.36
C SER A 130 13.23 -10.15 0.34
N TYR A 131 13.48 -9.41 -0.74
CA TYR A 131 14.66 -8.56 -0.83
C TYR A 131 14.63 -7.40 0.16
N LEU A 132 13.47 -6.81 0.36
CA LEU A 132 13.28 -5.70 1.31
C LEU A 132 13.36 -6.16 2.78
N ASN A 133 13.71 -7.42 3.01
CA ASN A 133 13.74 -8.08 4.31
C ASN A 133 12.39 -7.99 5.03
N VAL A 134 11.29 -8.02 4.28
CA VAL A 134 9.97 -8.22 4.87
C VAL A 134 9.89 -9.69 5.27
N GLU A 135 9.55 -9.94 6.53
CA GLU A 135 9.44 -11.26 7.12
C GLU A 135 8.01 -11.80 7.01
N VAL A 136 7.01 -10.93 7.11
CA VAL A 136 5.59 -11.31 7.13
C VAL A 136 4.77 -10.43 6.21
N LEU A 137 3.99 -11.05 5.33
CA LEU A 137 2.93 -10.40 4.56
C LEU A 137 1.57 -10.74 5.17
N VAL A 138 0.74 -9.71 5.39
CA VAL A 138 -0.62 -9.86 5.92
C VAL A 138 -1.63 -9.43 4.87
N ILE A 139 -2.75 -10.16 4.80
CA ILE A 139 -3.85 -9.85 3.88
C ILE A 139 -5.20 -10.02 4.58
N PRO A 140 -6.20 -9.19 4.28
CA PRO A 140 -7.59 -9.49 4.55
C PRO A 140 -8.13 -10.44 3.46
N SER A 141 -8.93 -11.43 3.84
CA SER A 141 -9.65 -12.29 2.89
C SER A 141 -11.10 -12.45 3.29
N ILE A 142 -12.02 -12.33 2.33
CA ILE A 142 -13.40 -12.81 2.51
C ILE A 142 -13.40 -14.32 2.71
N ASN A 143 -14.41 -14.83 3.41
CA ASN A 143 -14.49 -16.24 3.84
C ASN A 143 -14.41 -17.23 2.67
N GLU A 144 -15.00 -16.86 1.52
CA GLU A 144 -15.03 -17.66 0.30
C GLU A 144 -13.64 -17.90 -0.29
N LEU A 145 -12.68 -16.98 -0.06
CA LEU A 145 -11.34 -17.02 -0.64
C LEU A 145 -10.26 -17.50 0.34
N VAL A 146 -10.57 -17.69 1.62
CA VAL A 146 -9.59 -18.13 2.64
C VAL A 146 -8.91 -19.42 2.21
N ASN A 147 -9.69 -20.42 1.78
CA ASN A 147 -9.15 -21.71 1.34
C ASN A 147 -8.21 -21.58 0.12
N THR A 148 -8.49 -20.63 -0.79
CA THR A 148 -7.64 -20.35 -1.94
C THR A 148 -6.30 -19.79 -1.49
N TRP A 149 -6.29 -18.82 -0.59
CA TRP A 149 -5.07 -18.23 -0.03
C TRP A 149 -4.23 -19.25 0.72
N VAL A 150 -4.86 -20.10 1.54
CA VAL A 150 -4.17 -21.15 2.30
C VAL A 150 -3.56 -22.20 1.36
N LYS A 151 -4.35 -22.77 0.45
CA LYS A 151 -3.88 -23.89 -0.39
C LYS A 151 -2.96 -23.45 -1.51
N SER A 152 -3.29 -22.37 -2.21
CA SER A 152 -2.58 -21.95 -3.42
C SER A 152 -1.40 -21.03 -3.13
N PHE A 153 -1.44 -20.32 -2.01
CA PHE A 153 -0.45 -19.32 -1.64
C PHE A 153 0.14 -19.55 -0.25
N GLN A 154 -0.09 -20.69 0.42
CA GLN A 154 0.52 -21.01 1.72
C GLN A 154 0.38 -19.92 2.79
N PHE A 155 -0.74 -19.20 2.77
CA PHE A 155 -1.11 -18.35 3.91
C PHE A 155 -1.67 -19.20 5.05
N GLU A 156 -1.65 -18.63 6.25
CA GLU A 156 -2.27 -19.20 7.44
C GLU A 156 -3.16 -18.15 8.13
N PRO A 157 -4.27 -18.55 8.78
CA PRO A 157 -5.04 -17.65 9.62
C PRO A 157 -4.17 -17.05 10.73
N MET A 158 -4.34 -15.75 10.96
CA MET A 158 -3.63 -15.04 12.03
C MET A 158 -4.35 -15.21 13.37
N ASP A 159 -3.60 -15.40 14.45
CA ASP A 159 -4.19 -15.46 15.79
C ASP A 159 -4.72 -14.09 16.26
N GLU A 160 -5.71 -14.12 17.16
CA GLU A 160 -6.41 -12.91 17.62
C GLU A 160 -5.47 -11.91 18.33
N ALA A 161 -4.48 -12.39 19.08
CA ALA A 161 -3.54 -11.51 19.77
C ALA A 161 -2.68 -10.73 18.77
N THR A 162 -2.18 -11.39 17.72
CA THR A 162 -1.45 -10.72 16.63
C THR A 162 -2.33 -9.73 15.89
N GLN A 163 -3.60 -10.09 15.60
CA GLN A 163 -4.55 -9.17 14.96
C GLN A 163 -4.76 -7.89 15.79
N ILE A 164 -4.92 -8.01 17.11
CA ILE A 164 -5.05 -6.87 18.02
C ILE A 164 -3.80 -5.98 17.98
N LEU A 165 -2.61 -6.57 17.89
CA LEU A 165 -1.34 -5.83 17.85
C LEU A 165 -1.10 -5.07 16.54
N ILE A 166 -1.71 -5.49 15.43
CA ILE A 166 -1.52 -4.86 14.12
C ILE A 166 -2.69 -3.96 13.69
N LYS A 167 -3.85 -4.01 14.37
CA LYS A 167 -5.10 -3.37 13.95
C LYS A 167 -4.99 -1.88 13.59
N GLU A 168 -4.17 -1.11 14.31
CA GLU A 168 -3.98 0.33 14.07
C GLU A 168 -2.93 0.63 12.98
N ARG A 169 -2.21 -0.41 12.53
CA ARG A 169 -1.16 -0.31 11.51
C ARG A 169 -1.65 -0.72 10.12
N VAL A 170 -2.69 -1.56 10.05
CA VAL A 170 -3.26 -2.08 8.80
C VAL A 170 -4.55 -1.34 8.41
N VAL A 171 -5.02 -1.54 7.18
CA VAL A 171 -6.32 -1.02 6.75
C VAL A 171 -7.44 -1.59 7.64
N PRO A 172 -8.32 -0.75 8.22
CA PRO A 172 -9.33 -1.20 9.17
C PRO A 172 -10.53 -1.80 8.44
N PHE A 173 -10.39 -3.04 7.97
CA PHE A 173 -11.50 -3.86 7.53
C PHE A 173 -12.33 -4.32 8.73
N ASN A 174 -13.63 -4.51 8.53
CA ASN A 174 -14.48 -5.08 9.55
C ASN A 174 -14.12 -6.57 9.72
N ILE A 175 -13.64 -6.94 10.90
CA ILE A 175 -13.17 -8.30 11.21
C ILE A 175 -14.28 -9.37 11.10
N ASN A 176 -15.55 -8.96 11.16
CA ASN A 176 -16.67 -9.88 10.93
C ASN A 176 -16.87 -10.21 9.44
N ASP A 177 -16.34 -9.36 8.56
CA ASP A 177 -16.50 -9.49 7.10
C ASP A 177 -15.26 -10.12 6.45
N VAL A 178 -14.12 -10.15 7.15
CA VAL A 178 -12.85 -10.69 6.64
C VAL A 178 -12.10 -11.50 7.67
N THR A 179 -11.43 -12.56 7.21
CA THR A 179 -10.41 -13.27 7.97
C THR A 179 -9.05 -12.67 7.65
N MET A 180 -8.29 -12.28 8.68
CA MET A 180 -6.89 -11.85 8.51
C MET A 180 -5.98 -13.07 8.35
N LEU A 181 -5.22 -13.08 7.27
CA LEU A 181 -4.25 -14.13 6.96
C LEU A 181 -2.83 -13.56 6.99
N GLN A 182 -1.87 -14.40 7.33
CA GLN A 182 -0.44 -14.08 7.28
C GLN A 182 0.33 -15.12 6.49
N ARG A 183 1.48 -14.72 5.96
CA ARG A 183 2.45 -15.61 5.34
C ARG A 183 3.86 -15.13 5.66
N LYS A 184 4.73 -16.06 6.04
CA LYS A 184 6.17 -15.80 6.12
C LYS A 184 6.74 -15.71 4.72
N ILE A 185 7.48 -14.64 4.45
CA ILE A 185 8.15 -14.45 3.17
C ILE A 185 9.44 -15.27 3.17
N PRO A 186 9.62 -16.22 2.24
CA PRO A 186 10.85 -17.00 2.13
C PRO A 186 12.02 -16.08 1.78
N LYS A 187 13.20 -16.37 2.34
CA LYS A 187 14.43 -15.67 1.97
C LYS A 187 14.96 -16.25 0.67
N HIS A 188 14.80 -15.51 -0.43
CA HIS A 188 15.36 -15.89 -1.73
C HIS A 188 16.76 -15.31 -1.93
N ALA A 189 17.65 -16.10 -2.55
CA ALA A 189 18.88 -15.57 -3.12
C ALA A 189 18.57 -14.70 -4.32
N LEU A 190 19.28 -13.58 -4.48
CA LEU A 190 19.02 -12.61 -5.53
C LEU A 190 19.36 -13.17 -6.91
N SER A 191 18.41 -13.13 -7.83
CA SER A 191 18.66 -13.33 -9.27
C SER A 191 18.78 -11.99 -9.98
N SER A 192 19.42 -11.97 -11.14
CA SER A 192 19.61 -10.77 -11.96
C SER A 192 18.30 -10.11 -12.40
N GLU A 193 17.25 -10.88 -12.68
CA GLU A 193 15.91 -10.36 -13.00
C GLU A 193 15.28 -9.60 -11.81
N ASN A 194 15.56 -10.07 -10.59
CA ASN A 194 15.08 -9.42 -9.37
C ASN A 194 15.80 -8.08 -9.10
N LEU A 195 17.06 -7.91 -9.55
CA LEU A 195 17.85 -6.69 -9.28
C LEU A 195 17.22 -5.41 -9.85
N ASN A 196 16.58 -5.48 -11.02
CA ASN A 196 15.89 -4.32 -11.60
C ASN A 196 14.64 -3.93 -10.78
N PHE A 197 13.86 -4.91 -10.30
CA PHE A 197 12.68 -4.68 -9.45
C PHE A 197 13.08 -4.01 -8.12
N ILE A 198 14.22 -4.47 -7.61
CA ILE A 198 14.84 -4.04 -6.38
C ILE A 198 15.26 -2.58 -6.40
N GLU A 199 15.90 -2.15 -7.49
CA GLU A 199 16.31 -0.75 -7.64
C GLU A 199 15.10 0.18 -7.64
N VAL A 200 14.02 -0.21 -8.33
CA VAL A 200 12.76 0.54 -8.34
C VAL A 200 12.20 0.67 -6.92
N PHE A 201 12.08 -0.43 -6.18
CA PHE A 201 11.60 -0.41 -4.80
C PHE A 201 12.50 0.39 -3.83
N ASN A 202 13.81 0.31 -3.99
CA ASN A 202 14.75 1.08 -3.18
C ASN A 202 14.63 2.58 -3.47
N ASN A 203 14.48 2.98 -4.73
CA ASN A 203 14.25 4.37 -5.11
C ASN A 203 12.96 4.90 -4.49
N ILE A 204 11.90 4.09 -4.51
CA ILE A 204 10.62 4.39 -3.84
C ILE A 204 10.81 4.61 -2.33
N LYS A 205 11.46 3.67 -1.65
CA LYS A 205 11.62 3.68 -0.19
C LYS A 205 12.49 4.86 0.25
N ASN A 206 13.60 5.11 -0.43
CA ASN A 206 14.57 6.15 -0.08
C ASN A 206 14.00 7.57 -0.27
N GLN A 207 13.09 7.78 -1.22
CA GLN A 207 12.45 9.08 -1.41
C GLN A 207 11.49 9.45 -0.26
N LYS A 208 10.74 8.47 0.30
CA LYS A 208 9.93 8.70 1.51
C LYS A 208 10.76 9.14 2.72
N VAL A 209 11.99 8.62 2.86
CA VAL A 209 12.92 9.00 3.94
C VAL A 209 13.42 10.44 3.77
N ILE A 210 13.66 10.88 2.54
CA ILE A 210 14.12 12.25 2.23
C ILE A 210 12.99 13.26 2.48
N GLU A 211 11.76 12.93 2.10
CA GLU A 211 10.60 13.82 2.27
C GLU A 211 10.09 13.89 3.71
N GLY A 212 10.10 12.77 4.46
CA GLY A 212 9.83 12.78 5.90
C GLY A 212 10.76 13.72 6.66
N LYS A 213 12.05 13.78 6.27
CA LYS A 213 13.02 14.73 6.82
C LYS A 213 12.71 16.19 6.47
N GLN A 214 12.18 16.47 5.27
CA GLN A 214 11.78 17.82 4.85
C GLN A 214 10.48 18.28 5.52
N VAL A 215 9.51 17.40 5.71
CA VAL A 215 8.25 17.70 6.43
C VAL A 215 8.55 17.98 7.90
N VAL A 216 9.40 17.18 8.55
CA VAL A 216 9.86 17.44 9.91
C VAL A 216 10.60 18.79 9.98
N HIS A 217 11.54 19.08 9.06
CA HIS A 217 12.23 20.37 9.01
C HIS A 217 11.27 21.57 8.86
N LYS A 218 10.21 21.45 8.04
CA LYS A 218 9.19 22.49 7.88
C LYS A 218 8.37 22.70 9.16
N ILE A 219 8.04 21.62 9.88
CA ILE A 219 7.34 21.70 11.18
C ILE A 219 8.25 22.33 12.25
N THR A 220 9.53 21.93 12.32
CA THR A 220 10.49 22.50 13.28
C THR A 220 10.79 23.98 12.99
N ALA A 221 10.85 24.38 11.71
CA ALA A 221 11.03 25.77 11.30
C ALA A 221 9.81 26.64 11.62
N LYS A 222 8.59 26.09 11.53
CA LYS A 222 7.34 26.78 11.88
C LYS A 222 7.21 26.99 13.40
N ASN A 223 7.64 26.02 14.21
CA ASN A 223 7.66 26.16 15.67
C ASN A 223 8.72 27.15 16.18
N ARG A 224 9.85 27.32 15.47
CA ARG A 224 10.85 28.36 15.80
C ARG A 224 10.37 29.79 15.52
N ARG A 225 9.41 29.98 14.59
CA ARG A 225 8.84 31.31 14.28
C ARG A 225 7.64 31.71 15.15
N GLY A 226 7.06 30.77 15.91
CA GLY A 226 5.93 31.04 16.82
C GLY A 226 6.33 31.37 18.27
N GLY A 227 7.62 31.32 18.59
CA GLY A 227 8.14 31.43 19.96
C GLY A 227 8.66 32.81 20.35
N SER A 228 7.92 33.90 20.10
CA SER A 228 8.26 35.20 20.71
C SER A 228 7.07 36.16 20.78
N SER A 229 6.22 35.98 21.79
CA SER A 229 5.71 37.11 22.59
C SER A 229 4.95 36.59 23.80
N SER A 230 5.64 36.47 24.94
CA SER A 230 4.99 36.36 26.25
C SER A 230 5.24 37.66 27.03
N ARG A 231 4.16 38.12 27.68
CA ARG A 231 4.11 38.93 28.91
C ARG A 231 4.48 40.42 28.84
N ARG A 232 3.49 41.26 29.17
CA ARG A 232 3.54 42.19 30.33
C ARG A 232 2.11 42.39 30.85
N ARG A 233 1.80 41.77 32.01
CA ARG A 233 1.72 42.36 33.36
C ARG A 233 0.35 43.01 33.61
N GLY A 234 -0.47 42.31 34.40
CA GLY A 234 -1.71 42.85 34.94
C GLY A 234 -1.50 43.74 36.15
N ARG A 235 -2.56 44.46 36.52
CA ARG A 235 -3.06 44.66 37.89
C ARG A 235 -4.41 45.44 37.85
N PRO A 236 -5.18 45.54 38.95
CA PRO A 236 -6.59 45.12 38.93
C PRO A 236 -7.59 46.17 39.44
N ARG A 237 -8.89 45.83 39.29
CA ARG A 237 -10.04 46.15 40.17
C ARG A 237 -10.41 47.63 40.44
N LYS A 238 -11.65 47.99 40.08
CA LYS A 238 -12.78 48.44 40.95
C LYS A 238 -13.69 49.42 40.21
N GLY A 239 -14.99 49.33 40.48
CA GLY A 239 -16.06 50.19 39.98
C GLY A 239 -17.27 49.35 39.64
#